data_AF-A0AAX1XDZ7-F1
#
_entry.id   AF-A0AAX1XDZ7-F1
#
_cell.length_a   1.000
_cell.length_b   1.000
_cell.length_c   1.000
_cell.angle_alpha   90.00
_cell.angle_beta   90.00
_cell.angle_gamma   90.00
#
_symmetry.space_group_name_H-M   'P 1'
#
loop_
_entity.id
_entity.type
_entity.pdbx_description
1 polymer ?
#
loop_
_entity_poly.entity_id
_entity_poly.type
_entity_poly.pdbx_seq_one_letter_code
_entity_poly.pdbx_strand_id
1 'polypeptide(L)'
;MKHNKNLGLEGLRGLACMAVMIGHFSYVFHPYLASLFRPVPFSIKPSAFERLVSIPPLTLAYSADAAVSIFFVMSGCVLTTKFFMAKEIPALQSAAAKRYIRLGLPSFASIFLAWILWRSGAIYTAHANEIGVAGWVSGWYAGPFMFIDVFIDGLAGAPLFARTALNPALWTIQVELIGSIVLFAIISLFGKRPILLIDLPPTNRASRSLVKFVFGEEDEHEEALYGTANHRVSEGSRGRYAGQGTVQEAWVQ
;
A
#
# COMPACT_ATOMS: atom_id res chain seq x y z
N MET A 1 5.54 -4.36 22.20
CA MET A 1 5.95 -3.28 21.28
C MET A 1 4.72 -2.78 20.52
N LYS A 2 4.28 -1.54 20.77
CA LYS A 2 3.22 -0.89 19.98
C LYS A 2 3.84 -0.50 18.64
N HIS A 3 3.34 -1.06 17.54
CA HIS A 3 3.73 -0.65 16.20
C HIS A 3 3.25 0.80 16.00
N ASN A 4 4.17 1.78 15.93
CA ASN A 4 3.81 3.15 15.57
C ASN A 4 3.25 3.13 14.15
N LYS A 5 1.92 3.24 14.04
CA LYS A 5 1.24 3.31 12.75
C LYS A 5 1.55 4.68 12.17
N ASN A 6 1.88 4.76 10.88
CA ASN A 6 1.99 6.05 10.21
C ASN A 6 0.59 6.63 10.00
N LEU A 7 0.10 7.41 10.97
CA LEU A 7 -1.25 7.99 10.96
C LEU A 7 -1.52 8.79 9.68
N GLY A 8 -0.51 9.50 9.15
CA GLY A 8 -0.64 10.24 7.90
C GLY A 8 -0.94 9.34 6.69
N LEU A 9 -0.30 8.17 6.59
CA LEU A 9 -0.55 7.22 5.50
C LEU A 9 -1.92 6.54 5.63
N GLU A 10 -2.34 6.23 6.86
CA GLU A 10 -3.67 5.66 7.10
C GLU A 10 -4.77 6.71 6.82
N GLY A 11 -4.57 7.97 7.20
CA GLY A 11 -5.47 9.08 6.88
C GLY A 11 -5.58 9.32 5.36
N LEU A 12 -4.45 9.28 4.66
CA LEU A 12 -4.42 9.41 3.19
C LEU A 12 -5.15 8.27 2.50
N ARG A 13 -5.00 7.03 2.97
CA ARG A 13 -5.81 5.89 2.48
C ARG A 13 -7.30 6.11 2.72
N GLY A 14 -7.69 6.62 3.88
CA GLY A 14 -9.08 6.94 4.19
C GLY A 14 -9.68 7.96 3.23
N LEU A 15 -8.96 9.05 2.96
CA LEU A 15 -9.38 10.06 1.98
C LEU A 15 -9.46 9.49 0.56
N ALA A 16 -8.48 8.68 0.15
CA ALA A 16 -8.50 8.02 -1.15
C ALA A 16 -9.68 7.03 -1.28
N CYS A 17 -10.00 6.24 -0.25
CA CYS A 17 -11.18 5.37 -0.22
C CYS A 17 -12.47 6.17 -0.41
N MET A 18 -12.60 7.31 0.28
CA MET A 18 -13.76 8.20 0.15
C MET A 18 -13.90 8.72 -1.28
N ALA A 19 -12.79 9.17 -1.88
CA ALA A 19 -12.77 9.65 -3.26
C ALA A 19 -13.18 8.56 -4.26
N VAL A 20 -12.67 7.33 -4.11
CA VAL A 20 -13.07 6.18 -4.94
C VAL A 20 -14.56 5.89 -4.81
N MET A 21 -15.10 5.89 -3.58
CA MET A 21 -16.52 5.65 -3.34
C MET A 21 -17.38 6.72 -4.02
N ILE A 22 -17.10 8.01 -3.78
CA ILE A 22 -17.84 9.12 -4.40
C ILE A 22 -17.72 9.08 -5.92
N GLY A 23 -16.54 8.74 -6.46
CA GLY A 23 -16.31 8.58 -7.90
C GLY A 23 -17.19 7.50 -8.52
N HIS A 24 -17.23 6.30 -7.93
CA HIS A 24 -18.07 5.20 -8.42
C HIS A 24 -19.57 5.53 -8.31
N PHE A 25 -20.01 6.14 -7.21
CA PHE A 25 -21.39 6.62 -7.08
C PHE A 25 -21.71 7.65 -8.16
N SER A 26 -20.80 8.58 -8.44
CA SER A 26 -20.97 9.57 -9.50
C SER A 26 -21.04 8.92 -10.88
N TYR A 27 -20.23 7.89 -11.16
CA TYR A 27 -20.27 7.15 -12.43
C TYR A 27 -21.59 6.40 -12.68
N VAL A 28 -22.25 5.96 -11.61
CA VAL A 28 -23.53 5.25 -11.69
C VAL A 28 -24.67 6.26 -11.84
N PHE A 29 -24.75 7.26 -10.97
CA PHE A 29 -25.92 8.13 -10.81
C PHE A 29 -25.86 9.47 -11.57
N HIS A 30 -24.66 9.95 -11.94
CA HIS A 30 -24.47 11.23 -12.63
C HIS A 30 -23.76 11.02 -13.98
N PRO A 31 -24.52 10.70 -15.05
CA PRO A 31 -23.94 10.36 -16.34
C PRO A 31 -23.12 11.51 -16.96
N TYR A 32 -23.44 12.77 -16.64
CA TYR A 32 -22.62 13.92 -17.04
C TYR A 32 -21.24 13.91 -16.37
N LEU A 33 -21.17 13.72 -15.05
CA LEU A 33 -19.88 13.63 -14.35
C LEU A 33 -19.08 12.41 -14.81
N ALA A 34 -19.76 11.29 -15.11
CA ALA A 34 -19.14 10.12 -15.70
C ALA A 34 -18.51 10.42 -17.07
N SER A 35 -19.17 11.24 -17.89
CA SER A 35 -18.72 11.60 -19.23
C SER A 35 -17.38 12.34 -19.25
N LEU A 36 -17.02 13.02 -18.17
CA LEU A 36 -15.74 13.72 -18.03
C LEU A 36 -14.54 12.78 -17.97
N PHE A 37 -14.75 11.56 -17.46
CA PHE A 37 -13.70 10.56 -17.27
C PHE A 37 -13.79 9.41 -18.27
N ARG A 38 -14.99 9.13 -18.79
CA ARG A 38 -15.21 8.18 -19.88
C ARG A 38 -16.08 8.81 -20.96
N PRO A 39 -15.55 9.04 -22.18
CA PRO A 39 -16.33 9.65 -23.25
C PRO A 39 -17.53 8.76 -23.59
N VAL A 40 -18.73 9.22 -23.27
CA VAL A 40 -19.99 8.62 -23.73
C VAL A 40 -20.52 9.41 -24.92
N PRO A 41 -21.04 8.75 -25.96
CA PRO A 41 -21.40 9.37 -27.24
C PRO A 41 -22.66 10.28 -27.20
N PHE A 42 -23.19 10.58 -26.01
CA PHE A 42 -24.41 11.39 -25.86
C PHE A 42 -24.07 12.80 -25.34
N SER A 43 -24.61 13.83 -25.99
CA SER A 43 -24.60 15.21 -25.45
C SER A 43 -25.51 15.30 -24.23
N ILE A 44 -24.98 14.95 -23.06
CA ILE A 44 -25.68 15.06 -21.79
C ILE A 44 -25.63 16.53 -21.35
N LYS A 45 -26.79 17.13 -21.10
CA LYS A 45 -26.85 18.51 -20.57
C LYS A 45 -26.58 18.47 -19.07
N PRO A 46 -25.60 19.23 -18.56
CA PRO A 46 -25.32 19.28 -17.12
C PRO A 46 -26.40 20.02 -16.35
N SER A 47 -26.64 19.58 -15.13
CA SER A 47 -27.27 20.40 -14.09
C SER A 47 -26.30 21.48 -13.58
N ALA A 48 -26.83 22.53 -12.93
CA ALA A 48 -26.01 23.59 -12.34
C ALA A 48 -25.03 23.05 -11.29
N PHE A 49 -25.46 22.05 -10.51
CA PHE A 49 -24.63 21.39 -9.51
C PHE A 49 -23.49 20.60 -10.14
N GLU A 50 -23.78 19.77 -11.16
CA GLU A 50 -22.74 19.00 -11.84
C GLU A 50 -21.70 19.91 -12.50
N ARG A 51 -22.13 21.04 -13.06
CA ARG A 51 -21.22 22.03 -13.64
C ARG A 51 -20.27 22.63 -12.60
N LEU A 52 -20.73 22.87 -11.38
CA LEU A 52 -19.88 23.34 -10.27
C LEU A 52 -18.88 22.26 -9.84
N VAL A 53 -19.33 21.02 -9.71
CA VAL A 53 -18.51 19.87 -9.29
C VAL A 53 -17.50 19.44 -10.36
N SER A 54 -17.71 19.83 -11.61
CA SER A 54 -16.82 19.56 -12.74
C SER A 54 -15.59 20.47 -12.81
N ILE A 55 -15.47 21.46 -11.92
CA ILE A 55 -14.39 22.45 -11.96
C ILE A 55 -13.19 21.93 -11.16
N PRO A 56 -11.96 21.94 -11.73
CA PRO A 56 -10.75 21.70 -10.95
C PRO A 56 -10.58 22.77 -9.85
N PRO A 57 -10.20 22.44 -8.59
CA PRO A 57 -9.67 21.15 -8.11
C PRO A 57 -10.71 20.18 -7.56
N LEU A 58 -12.00 20.52 -7.57
CA LEU A 58 -13.06 19.70 -6.96
C LEU A 58 -13.18 18.33 -7.62
N THR A 59 -12.82 18.24 -8.89
CA THR A 59 -12.67 16.98 -9.65
C THR A 59 -11.71 15.98 -9.01
N LEU A 60 -10.68 16.44 -8.29
CA LEU A 60 -9.72 15.56 -7.60
C LEU A 60 -10.38 14.82 -6.42
N ALA A 61 -11.36 15.44 -5.77
CA ALA A 61 -12.01 14.88 -4.59
C ALA A 61 -12.83 13.62 -4.88
N TYR A 62 -13.19 13.37 -6.14
CA TYR A 62 -13.95 12.19 -6.56
C TYR A 62 -13.34 11.48 -7.77
N SER A 63 -12.12 11.84 -8.19
CA SER A 63 -11.41 11.12 -9.25
C SER A 63 -10.94 9.77 -8.71
N ALA A 64 -11.62 8.70 -9.15
CA ALA A 64 -11.25 7.33 -8.79
C ALA A 64 -9.83 6.99 -9.28
N ASP A 65 -9.44 7.42 -10.48
CA ASP A 65 -8.12 7.14 -11.06
C ASP A 65 -6.98 7.79 -10.26
N ALA A 66 -7.17 9.04 -9.83
CA ALA A 66 -6.19 9.73 -8.99
C ALA A 66 -6.05 9.04 -7.62
N ALA A 67 -7.18 8.66 -7.01
CA ALA A 67 -7.19 7.98 -5.73
C ALA A 67 -6.52 6.59 -5.80
N VAL A 68 -6.77 5.82 -6.86
CA VAL A 68 -6.11 4.53 -7.11
C VAL A 68 -4.60 4.70 -7.28
N SER A 69 -4.15 5.75 -7.96
CA SER A 69 -2.72 6.07 -8.10
C SER A 69 -2.04 6.30 -6.75
N ILE A 70 -2.73 6.96 -5.81
CA ILE A 70 -2.24 7.16 -4.44
C ILE A 70 -2.05 5.80 -3.73
N PHE A 71 -3.00 4.86 -3.86
CA PHE A 71 -2.85 3.50 -3.31
C PHE A 71 -1.64 2.76 -3.87
N PHE A 72 -1.41 2.84 -5.18
CA PHE A 72 -0.26 2.19 -5.81
C PHE A 72 1.07 2.77 -5.34
N VAL A 73 1.19 4.10 -5.28
CA VAL A 73 2.41 4.77 -4.78
C VAL A 73 2.66 4.39 -3.32
N MET A 74 1.63 4.44 -2.46
CA MET A 74 1.77 4.06 -1.05
C MET A 74 2.16 2.59 -0.89
N SER A 75 1.55 1.68 -1.66
CA SER A 75 1.90 0.26 -1.63
C SER A 75 3.36 0.05 -2.04
N GLY A 76 3.83 0.75 -3.09
CA GLY A 76 5.22 0.69 -3.54
C GLY A 76 6.20 1.19 -2.47
N CYS A 77 5.96 2.38 -1.91
CA CYS A 77 6.81 2.99 -0.89
C CYS A 77 6.95 2.09 0.36
N VAL A 78 5.83 1.59 0.90
CA VAL A 78 5.84 0.72 2.10
C VAL A 78 6.55 -0.61 1.82
N LEU A 79 6.49 -1.11 0.59
CA LEU A 79 7.11 -2.37 0.23
C LEU A 79 8.62 -2.23 0.07
N THR A 80 9.07 -1.17 -0.60
CA THR A 80 10.49 -0.86 -0.78
C THR A 80 11.18 -0.63 0.56
N THR A 81 10.58 0.13 1.49
CA THR A 81 11.19 0.38 2.81
C THR A 81 11.36 -0.90 3.61
N LYS A 82 10.33 -1.75 3.67
CA LYS A 82 10.41 -3.05 4.35
C LYS A 82 11.47 -3.97 3.75
N PHE A 83 11.68 -3.92 2.44
CA PHE A 83 12.72 -4.70 1.79
C PHE A 83 14.13 -4.29 2.25
N PHE A 84 14.43 -2.99 2.26
CA PHE A 84 15.74 -2.50 2.69
C PHE A 84 16.04 -2.79 4.16
N MET A 85 15.01 -2.87 5.01
CA MET A 85 15.13 -3.23 6.42
C MET A 85 15.30 -4.75 6.63
N ALA A 86 14.53 -5.58 5.91
CA ALA A 86 14.48 -7.02 6.20
C ALA A 86 15.71 -7.81 5.72
N LYS A 87 16.33 -7.43 4.59
CA LYS A 87 17.52 -8.07 3.94
C LYS A 87 17.53 -9.61 3.81
N GLU A 88 16.48 -10.32 4.20
CA GLU A 88 16.37 -11.77 4.21
C GLU A 88 15.30 -12.27 3.24
N ILE A 89 15.66 -13.20 2.35
CA ILE A 89 14.77 -13.80 1.35
C ILE A 89 13.57 -14.54 1.97
N PRO A 90 13.70 -15.30 3.08
CA PRO A 90 12.55 -15.96 3.70
C PRO A 90 11.49 -14.98 4.23
N ALA A 91 11.94 -13.83 4.76
CA ALA A 91 11.03 -12.78 5.23
C ALA A 91 10.20 -12.19 4.07
N LEU A 92 10.81 -12.09 2.89
CA LEU A 92 10.16 -11.61 1.67
C LEU A 92 9.07 -12.57 1.17
N GLN A 93 9.36 -13.87 1.14
CA GLN A 93 8.39 -14.90 0.74
C GLN A 93 7.18 -14.90 1.67
N SER A 94 7.42 -14.79 2.99
CA SER A 94 6.34 -14.68 3.98
C SER A 94 5.50 -13.42 3.77
N ALA A 95 6.11 -12.28 3.48
CA ALA A 95 5.41 -11.03 3.21
C ALA A 95 4.55 -11.10 1.93
N ALA A 96 5.08 -11.70 0.86
CA ALA A 96 4.35 -11.90 -0.39
C ALA A 96 3.14 -12.84 -0.22
N ALA A 97 3.31 -13.96 0.48
CA ALA A 97 2.22 -14.90 0.76
C ALA A 97 1.10 -14.26 1.60
N LYS A 98 1.47 -13.55 2.67
CA LYS A 98 0.50 -12.80 3.50
C LYS A 98 -0.25 -11.75 2.69
N ARG A 99 0.44 -11.09 1.74
CA ARG A 99 -0.16 -10.10 0.85
C ARG A 99 -1.19 -10.72 -0.09
N TYR A 100 -0.87 -11.88 -0.67
CA TYR A 100 -1.82 -12.62 -1.49
C TYR A 100 -3.08 -12.98 -0.71
N ILE A 101 -2.96 -13.55 0.49
CA ILE A 101 -4.12 -13.90 1.31
C ILE A 101 -4.92 -12.66 1.70
N ARG A 102 -4.25 -11.58 2.10
CA ARG A 102 -4.90 -10.32 2.50
C ARG A 102 -5.71 -9.68 1.38
N LEU A 103 -5.25 -9.76 0.13
CA LEU A 103 -5.93 -9.15 -1.02
C LEU A 103 -6.90 -10.12 -1.71
N GLY A 104 -6.49 -11.38 -1.85
CA GLY A 104 -7.26 -12.43 -2.52
C GLY A 104 -8.50 -12.84 -1.73
N LEU A 105 -8.42 -12.95 -0.40
CA LEU A 105 -9.58 -13.36 0.40
C LEU A 105 -10.74 -12.34 0.34
N PRO A 106 -10.51 -11.02 0.51
CA PRO A 106 -11.57 -10.02 0.29
C PRO A 106 -12.08 -9.97 -1.15
N SER A 107 -11.19 -10.18 -2.14
CA SER A 107 -11.59 -10.20 -3.56
C SER A 107 -12.52 -11.37 -3.86
N PHE A 108 -12.17 -12.57 -3.37
CA PHE A 108 -13.01 -13.76 -3.47
C PHE A 108 -14.37 -13.54 -2.80
N ALA A 109 -14.39 -13.01 -1.57
CA ALA A 109 -15.63 -12.72 -0.86
C ALA A 109 -16.53 -11.73 -1.63
N SER A 110 -15.93 -10.72 -2.25
CA SER A 110 -16.66 -9.73 -3.05
C SER A 110 -17.27 -10.33 -4.32
N ILE A 111 -16.51 -11.14 -5.07
CA ILE A 111 -17.01 -11.83 -6.27
C ILE A 111 -18.12 -12.82 -5.89
N PHE A 112 -17.94 -13.56 -4.80
CA PHE A 112 -18.93 -14.52 -4.32
C PHE A 112 -20.23 -13.83 -3.89
N LEU A 113 -20.14 -12.70 -3.19
CA LEU A 113 -21.30 -11.87 -2.86
C LEU A 113 -22.00 -11.34 -4.10
N ALA A 114 -21.25 -10.84 -5.09
CA ALA A 114 -21.81 -10.36 -6.36
C ALA A 114 -22.55 -11.49 -7.12
N TRP A 115 -21.99 -12.71 -7.11
CA TRP A 115 -22.64 -13.87 -7.71
C TRP A 115 -23.96 -14.24 -7.00
N ILE A 116 -23.99 -14.21 -5.67
CA ILE A 116 -25.24 -14.46 -4.91
C ILE A 116 -26.32 -13.44 -5.28
N LEU A 117 -25.95 -12.15 -5.35
CA LEU A 117 -26.88 -11.07 -5.71
C LEU A 117 -27.38 -11.20 -7.16
N TRP A 118 -26.49 -11.59 -8.07
CA TRP A 118 -26.88 -11.86 -9.45
C TRP A 118 -27.82 -13.06 -9.54
N ARG A 119 -27.50 -14.16 -8.84
CA ARG A 119 -28.31 -15.39 -8.83
C ARG A 119 -29.68 -15.20 -8.19
N SER A 120 -29.81 -14.33 -7.19
CA SER A 120 -31.08 -13.98 -6.56
C SER A 120 -31.91 -12.99 -7.38
N GLY A 121 -31.36 -12.45 -8.49
CA GLY A 121 -32.02 -11.40 -9.28
C GLY A 121 -32.07 -10.04 -8.58
N ALA A 122 -31.31 -9.85 -7.49
CA ALA A 122 -31.29 -8.60 -6.73
C ALA A 122 -30.50 -7.47 -7.42
N ILE A 123 -29.86 -7.76 -8.57
CA ILE A 123 -29.19 -6.75 -9.40
C ILE A 123 -30.18 -6.26 -10.46
N TYR A 124 -30.93 -5.21 -10.12
CA TYR A 124 -31.97 -4.61 -10.94
C TYR A 124 -31.42 -3.76 -12.11
N THR A 125 -30.57 -4.33 -12.97
CA THR A 125 -29.94 -3.63 -14.10
C THR A 125 -30.94 -3.15 -15.15
N ALA A 126 -32.02 -3.91 -15.38
CA ALA A 126 -33.07 -3.52 -16.32
C ALA A 126 -33.79 -2.24 -15.87
N HIS A 127 -34.19 -2.19 -14.60
CA HIS A 127 -34.84 -1.01 -14.03
C HIS A 127 -33.93 0.22 -14.01
N ALA A 128 -32.63 0.04 -13.71
CA ALA A 128 -31.64 1.12 -13.79
C ALA A 128 -31.57 1.72 -15.20
N ASN A 129 -31.56 0.87 -16.23
CA ASN A 129 -31.54 1.32 -17.62
C ASN A 129 -32.82 2.11 -17.98
N GLU A 130 -33.99 1.67 -17.52
CA GLU A 130 -35.27 2.37 -17.75
C GLU A 130 -35.29 3.79 -17.16
N ILE A 131 -34.70 3.99 -15.98
CA ILE A 131 -34.60 5.33 -15.35
C ILE A 131 -33.46 6.19 -15.94
N GLY A 132 -32.74 5.71 -16.96
CA GLY A 132 -31.64 6.42 -17.60
C GLY A 132 -30.34 6.45 -16.80
N VAL A 133 -30.19 5.54 -15.83
CA VAL A 133 -29.07 5.50 -14.89
C VAL A 133 -28.31 4.19 -15.07
N ALA A 134 -26.98 4.23 -15.10
CA ALA A 134 -26.14 3.02 -15.11
C ALA A 134 -26.45 1.97 -16.21
N GLY A 135 -27.01 2.36 -17.37
CA GLY A 135 -27.34 1.42 -18.46
C GLY A 135 -26.15 0.58 -18.94
N TRP A 136 -24.94 1.12 -18.80
CA TRP A 136 -23.67 0.43 -19.10
C TRP A 136 -23.42 -0.79 -18.19
N VAL A 137 -24.00 -0.85 -16.98
CA VAL A 137 -23.85 -1.96 -16.03
C VAL A 137 -24.52 -3.23 -16.54
N SER A 138 -25.58 -3.10 -17.35
CA SER A 138 -26.32 -4.25 -17.89
C SER A 138 -25.41 -5.20 -18.70
N GLY A 139 -24.44 -4.65 -19.43
CA GLY A 139 -23.47 -5.44 -20.21
C GLY A 139 -22.53 -6.30 -19.36
N TRP A 140 -22.32 -5.96 -18.08
CA TRP A 140 -21.45 -6.73 -17.19
C TRP A 140 -22.11 -8.01 -16.68
N TYR A 141 -23.43 -8.04 -16.59
CA TYR A 141 -24.19 -9.15 -16.01
C TYR A 141 -24.91 -10.01 -17.07
N ALA A 142 -24.51 -9.90 -18.34
CA ALA A 142 -25.13 -10.58 -19.48
C ALA A 142 -24.66 -12.04 -19.67
N GLY A 143 -23.59 -12.47 -18.99
CA GLY A 143 -23.00 -13.80 -19.16
C GLY A 143 -23.55 -14.87 -18.20
N PRO A 144 -23.47 -16.16 -18.54
CA PRO A 144 -23.72 -17.23 -17.58
C PRO A 144 -22.56 -17.31 -16.58
N PHE A 145 -22.85 -17.15 -15.28
CA PHE A 145 -21.85 -17.29 -14.22
C PHE A 145 -22.06 -18.61 -13.46
N MET A 146 -21.30 -19.64 -13.83
CA MET A 146 -21.32 -20.93 -13.14
C MET A 146 -20.52 -20.85 -11.83
N PHE A 147 -20.92 -21.64 -10.84
CA PHE A 147 -20.24 -21.67 -9.53
C PHE A 147 -18.73 -21.93 -9.65
N ILE A 148 -18.33 -22.87 -10.52
CA ILE A 148 -16.92 -23.22 -10.70
C ILE A 148 -16.12 -22.05 -11.29
N ASP A 149 -16.67 -21.33 -12.26
CA ASP A 149 -16.03 -20.18 -12.88
C ASP A 149 -15.85 -19.06 -11.86
N VAL A 150 -16.88 -18.78 -11.05
CA VAL A 150 -16.85 -17.80 -9.97
C VAL A 150 -15.81 -18.16 -8.91
N PHE A 151 -15.70 -19.44 -8.58
CA PHE A 151 -14.73 -19.92 -7.61
C PHE A 151 -13.29 -19.75 -8.11
N ILE A 152 -13.02 -20.17 -9.35
CA ILE A 152 -11.71 -20.04 -9.99
C ILE A 152 -11.36 -18.56 -10.20
N ASP A 153 -12.32 -17.76 -10.66
CA ASP A 153 -12.13 -16.34 -10.90
C ASP A 153 -11.91 -15.58 -9.59
N GLY A 154 -12.63 -15.92 -8.53
CA GLY A 154 -12.42 -15.32 -7.21
C GLY A 154 -11.06 -15.65 -6.61
N LEU A 155 -10.61 -16.91 -6.72
CA LEU A 155 -9.38 -17.35 -6.07
C LEU A 155 -8.13 -16.92 -6.84
N ALA A 156 -8.14 -17.04 -8.17
CA ALA A 156 -6.96 -16.85 -9.01
C ALA A 156 -7.22 -15.96 -10.24
N GLY A 157 -8.42 -16.00 -10.84
CA GLY A 157 -8.72 -15.24 -12.05
C GLY A 157 -8.62 -13.72 -11.88
N ALA A 158 -9.22 -13.17 -10.83
CA ALA A 158 -9.19 -11.73 -10.56
C ALA A 158 -7.81 -11.26 -10.10
N PRO A 159 -7.12 -11.92 -9.13
CA PRO A 159 -5.81 -11.47 -8.69
C PRO A 159 -4.67 -11.66 -9.69
N LEU A 160 -4.75 -12.66 -10.60
CA LEU A 160 -3.65 -12.98 -11.53
C LEU A 160 -3.95 -12.63 -12.99
N PHE A 161 -5.20 -12.81 -13.43
CA PHE A 161 -5.59 -12.75 -14.85
C PHE A 161 -6.56 -11.62 -15.20
N ALA A 162 -6.84 -10.71 -14.26
CA ALA A 162 -7.81 -9.62 -14.44
C ALA A 162 -9.23 -10.08 -14.80
N ARG A 163 -9.62 -11.32 -14.47
CA ARG A 163 -10.97 -11.83 -14.71
C ARG A 163 -11.93 -11.25 -13.68
N THR A 164 -12.45 -10.07 -14.00
CA THR A 164 -13.25 -9.24 -13.09
C THR A 164 -14.68 -9.04 -13.57
N ALA A 165 -15.22 -9.99 -14.35
CA ALA A 165 -16.52 -9.86 -15.01
C ALA A 165 -17.67 -9.50 -14.04
N LEU A 166 -17.73 -10.15 -12.87
CA LEU A 166 -18.74 -9.86 -11.84
C LEU A 166 -18.45 -8.62 -10.99
N ASN A 167 -17.17 -8.23 -10.86
CA ASN A 167 -16.79 -7.04 -10.13
C ASN A 167 -15.58 -6.38 -10.79
N PRO A 168 -15.82 -5.46 -11.75
CA PRO A 168 -14.75 -4.81 -12.50
C PRO A 168 -13.81 -3.98 -11.65
N ALA A 169 -14.24 -3.51 -10.47
CA ALA A 169 -13.41 -2.71 -9.57
C ALA A 169 -12.18 -3.48 -9.03
N LEU A 170 -12.18 -4.82 -9.12
CA LEU A 170 -11.08 -5.67 -8.68
C LEU A 170 -9.84 -5.64 -9.58
N TRP A 171 -9.90 -4.92 -10.72
CA TRP A 171 -8.75 -4.80 -11.63
C TRP A 171 -7.48 -4.28 -10.94
N THR A 172 -7.65 -3.44 -9.91
CA THR A 172 -6.56 -2.86 -9.14
C THR A 172 -5.77 -3.89 -8.33
N ILE A 173 -6.40 -5.00 -7.92
CA ILE A 173 -5.77 -6.06 -7.13
C ILE A 173 -4.68 -6.76 -7.94
N GLN A 174 -4.93 -7.00 -9.23
CA GLN A 174 -3.95 -7.59 -10.13
C GLN A 174 -2.73 -6.68 -10.29
N VAL A 175 -2.97 -5.38 -10.54
CA VAL A 175 -1.90 -4.39 -10.64
C VAL A 175 -1.11 -4.30 -9.35
N GLU A 176 -1.79 -4.33 -8.21
CA GLU A 176 -1.15 -4.30 -6.90
C GLU A 176 -0.26 -5.54 -6.68
N LEU A 177 -0.72 -6.73 -7.06
CA LEU A 177 0.02 -8.00 -6.94
C LEU A 177 1.21 -8.05 -7.90
N ILE A 178 0.97 -7.87 -9.20
CA ILE A 178 2.02 -7.90 -10.24
C ILE A 178 3.04 -6.79 -9.96
N GLY A 179 2.58 -5.59 -9.62
CA GLY A 179 3.45 -4.46 -9.26
C GLY A 179 4.39 -4.78 -8.10
N SER A 180 3.92 -5.54 -7.10
CA SER A 180 4.79 -5.98 -5.99
C SER A 180 5.87 -6.98 -6.45
N ILE A 181 5.52 -7.92 -7.34
CA ILE A 181 6.47 -8.91 -7.87
C ILE A 181 7.52 -8.22 -8.74
N VAL A 182 7.10 -7.30 -9.61
CA VAL A 182 8.01 -6.51 -10.44
C VAL A 182 8.94 -5.68 -9.57
N LEU A 183 8.42 -5.03 -8.53
CA LEU A 183 9.23 -4.27 -7.58
C LEU A 183 10.27 -5.16 -6.87
N PHE A 184 9.87 -6.36 -6.43
CA PHE A 184 10.81 -7.33 -5.85
C PHE A 184 11.89 -7.77 -6.84
N ALA A 185 11.52 -8.02 -8.10
CA ALA A 185 12.48 -8.39 -9.14
C ALA A 185 13.49 -7.26 -9.39
N ILE A 186 13.02 -6.02 -9.52
CA ILE A 186 13.88 -4.84 -9.72
C ILE A 186 14.83 -4.67 -8.54
N ILE A 187 14.33 -4.73 -7.30
CA ILE A 187 15.19 -4.54 -6.13
C ILE A 187 16.16 -5.72 -5.97
N SER A 188 15.77 -6.96 -6.29
CA SER A 188 16.67 -8.11 -6.26
C SER A 188 17.81 -7.99 -7.28
N LEU A 189 17.51 -7.49 -8.49
CA LEU A 189 18.47 -7.32 -9.57
C LEU A 189 19.39 -6.10 -9.37
N PHE A 190 18.85 -4.97 -8.93
CA PHE A 190 19.54 -3.68 -8.89
C PHE A 190 19.85 -3.18 -7.47
N GLY A 191 19.25 -3.74 -6.42
CA GLY A 191 19.34 -3.23 -5.04
C GLY A 191 20.72 -3.34 -4.38
N LYS A 192 21.69 -3.99 -5.02
CA LYS A 192 23.10 -3.96 -4.62
C LYS A 192 23.87 -2.74 -5.16
N ARG A 193 23.30 -2.00 -6.12
CA ARG A 193 23.85 -0.75 -6.64
C ARG A 193 22.90 0.39 -6.23
N PRO A 194 23.39 1.50 -5.65
CA PRO A 194 22.55 2.63 -5.25
C PRO A 194 22.13 3.46 -6.47
N ILE A 195 21.57 2.83 -7.50
CA ILE A 195 21.28 3.45 -8.81
C ILE A 195 19.78 3.69 -9.02
N LEU A 196 18.92 3.27 -8.10
CA LEU A 196 17.46 3.37 -8.26
C LEU A 196 16.74 3.96 -7.05
N LEU A 197 17.44 4.78 -6.27
CA LEU A 197 16.80 5.96 -5.71
C LEU A 197 16.91 6.99 -6.83
N ILE A 198 15.76 7.34 -7.42
CA ILE A 198 15.53 8.62 -8.09
C ILE A 198 16.58 9.63 -7.61
N ASP A 199 17.32 10.25 -8.55
CA ASP A 199 18.04 11.50 -8.36
C ASP A 199 17.05 12.58 -7.89
N LEU A 200 16.57 12.41 -6.67
CA LEU A 200 16.02 13.46 -5.85
C LEU A 200 17.23 14.35 -5.62
N PRO A 201 17.15 15.63 -6.02
CA PRO A 201 18.23 16.59 -5.77
C PRO A 201 18.64 16.46 -4.31
N PRO A 202 19.95 16.57 -4.00
CA PRO A 202 20.56 16.14 -2.75
C PRO A 202 19.64 16.52 -1.61
N THR A 203 18.96 15.51 -1.04
CA THR A 203 17.93 15.61 0.00
C THR A 203 18.14 16.88 0.82
N ASN A 204 17.40 17.94 0.50
CA ASN A 204 17.40 19.11 1.36
C ASN A 204 16.94 18.63 2.74
N ARG A 205 17.48 19.24 3.80
CA ARG A 205 17.16 18.88 5.19
C ARG A 205 15.63 18.82 5.41
N ALA A 206 14.86 19.60 4.65
CA ALA A 206 13.40 19.61 4.63
C ALA A 206 12.75 18.32 4.10
N SER A 207 13.25 17.71 3.02
CA SER A 207 12.73 16.44 2.50
C SER A 207 13.10 15.28 3.40
N ARG A 208 14.30 15.31 3.98
CA ARG A 208 14.70 14.34 5.01
C ARG A 208 13.88 14.51 6.28
N SER A 209 13.55 15.75 6.65
CA SER A 209 12.63 16.07 7.75
C SER A 209 11.19 15.70 7.44
N LEU A 210 10.72 15.81 6.19
CA LEU A 210 9.37 15.39 5.77
C LEU A 210 9.26 13.87 5.73
N VAL A 211 10.28 13.16 5.25
CA VAL A 211 10.34 11.69 5.35
C VAL A 211 10.43 11.27 6.82
N LYS A 212 11.27 11.91 7.63
CA LYS A 212 11.33 11.67 9.09
C LYS A 212 10.01 12.02 9.81
N PHE A 213 9.30 13.04 9.35
CA PHE A 213 8.01 13.47 9.91
C PHE A 213 6.85 12.56 9.48
N VAL A 214 6.87 12.08 8.22
CA VAL A 214 5.85 11.19 7.64
C VAL A 214 6.05 9.73 8.07
N PHE A 215 7.29 9.30 8.33
CA PHE A 215 7.66 7.93 8.66
C PHE A 215 8.21 7.73 10.08
N GLY A 216 8.07 8.74 10.94
CA GLY A 216 8.45 8.80 12.37
C GLY A 216 9.20 7.59 12.94
N GLU A 217 10.51 7.76 13.17
CA GLU A 217 11.28 6.85 14.01
C GLU A 217 12.09 7.65 15.04
N GLU A 218 11.79 7.36 16.30
CA GLU A 218 12.38 7.88 17.52
C GLU A 218 13.77 7.25 17.76
N ASP A 219 14.75 7.56 16.91
CA ASP A 219 16.13 7.08 17.11
C ASP A 219 17.01 8.10 17.87
N GLU A 220 16.46 8.84 18.84
CA GLU A 220 17.28 9.70 19.72
C GLU A 220 17.08 9.44 21.23
N HIS A 221 16.18 8.52 21.64
CA HIS A 221 15.97 8.23 23.07
C HIS A 221 16.40 6.83 23.55
N GLU A 222 16.53 5.82 22.68
CA GLU A 222 17.06 4.50 23.10
C GLU A 222 18.60 4.46 23.20
N GLU A 223 19.33 5.32 22.47
CA GLU A 223 20.79 5.40 22.59
C GLU A 223 21.25 6.09 23.90
N ALA A 224 20.40 6.92 24.52
CA ALA A 224 20.68 7.51 25.83
C ALA A 224 20.50 6.52 27.00
N LEU A 225 19.59 5.56 26.87
CA LEU A 225 19.34 4.54 27.91
C LEU A 225 20.29 3.33 27.80
N TYR A 226 20.79 2.98 26.60
CA TYR A 226 21.80 1.93 26.44
C TYR A 226 23.24 2.45 26.32
N GLY A 227 23.47 3.71 25.96
CA GLY A 227 24.80 4.33 25.89
C GLY A 227 25.39 4.70 27.27
N THR A 228 24.57 4.81 28.31
CA THR A 228 25.03 5.15 29.67
C THR A 228 25.52 3.93 30.47
N ALA A 229 25.24 2.70 30.02
CA ALA A 229 25.61 1.48 30.73
C ALA A 229 27.02 0.93 30.40
N ASN A 230 27.69 1.43 29.37
CA ASN A 230 29.00 0.93 28.92
C ASN A 230 30.18 1.87 29.15
N HIS A 231 29.99 3.01 29.82
CA HIS A 231 31.08 3.92 30.16
C HIS A 231 31.29 4.06 31.67
N ARG A 232 31.47 2.93 32.35
CA ARG A 232 32.02 2.92 33.71
C ARG A 232 32.84 1.68 34.03
N VAL A 233 33.67 1.24 33.08
CA VAL A 233 34.78 0.32 33.39
C VAL A 233 35.99 0.70 32.54
N SER A 234 37.13 0.82 33.24
CA SER A 234 38.50 0.93 32.74
C SER A 234 38.99 2.33 32.32
N GLU A 235 39.55 3.07 33.28
CA GLU A 235 40.95 3.47 33.21
C GLU A 235 41.43 3.94 34.59
N GLY A 236 42.54 3.36 35.06
CA GLY A 236 43.26 3.87 36.25
C GLY A 236 43.57 2.81 37.32
N SER A 237 44.44 1.84 37.03
CA SER A 237 45.17 1.06 38.05
C SER A 237 46.35 0.31 37.43
N ARG A 238 47.41 1.03 37.06
CA ARG A 238 48.75 0.44 36.84
C ARG A 238 49.75 1.25 37.65
N GLY A 239 49.95 0.86 38.91
CA GLY A 239 50.83 1.55 39.83
C GLY A 239 51.14 0.70 41.06
N ARG A 240 52.32 0.05 41.02
CA ARG A 240 53.20 -0.33 42.14
C ARG A 240 52.55 -0.95 43.39
N TYR A 241 52.69 -2.27 43.52
CA TYR A 241 52.82 -2.92 44.83
C TYR A 241 54.29 -3.26 45.08
N ALA A 242 54.88 -2.55 46.03
CA ALA A 242 56.08 -2.96 46.73
C ALA A 242 55.65 -3.96 47.81
N GLY A 243 56.08 -5.21 47.69
CA GLY A 243 55.95 -6.25 48.71
C GLY A 243 57.34 -6.68 49.13
N GLN A 244 57.70 -6.32 50.36
CA GLN A 244 58.90 -6.77 51.06
C GLN A 244 58.90 -8.31 51.15
N GLY A 245 60.02 -8.91 50.78
CA GLY A 245 60.30 -10.33 50.92
C GLY A 245 61.81 -10.55 50.95
N THR A 246 62.39 -10.29 52.13
CA THR A 246 63.57 -10.95 52.70
C THR A 246 64.53 -11.67 51.76
N VAL A 247 65.69 -11.06 51.49
CA VAL A 247 66.94 -11.78 51.16
C VAL A 247 67.93 -11.46 52.27
N GLN A 248 68.19 -12.46 53.11
CA GLN A 248 69.23 -12.42 54.13
C GLN A 248 70.32 -13.38 53.65
N GLU A 249 71.36 -12.79 53.06
CA GLU A 249 72.60 -13.47 52.67
C GLU A 249 73.38 -13.83 53.95
N ALA A 250 73.78 -15.09 54.07
CA ALA A 250 74.79 -15.55 55.02
C ALA A 250 75.54 -16.77 54.45
N TRP A 251 76.86 -16.79 54.74
CA TRP A 251 77.93 -17.75 54.39
C TRP A 251 78.64 -17.43 53.07
N VAL A 252 79.74 -16.65 53.06
CA VAL A 252 81.09 -16.87 53.65
C VAL A 252 81.76 -18.15 53.15
N GLN A 253 82.62 -18.04 52.13
CA GLN A 253 84.08 -18.17 52.21
C GLN A 253 84.71 -17.80 50.86
#